data_AF-A0A066PNW0-F1
#
_entry.id   AF-A0A066PNW0-F1
#
_cell.length_a   1.000
_cell.length_b   1.000
_cell.length_c   1.000
_cell.angle_alpha   90.00
_cell.angle_beta   90.00
_cell.angle_gamma   90.00
#
_symmetry.space_group_name_H-M   'P 1'
#
loop_
_entity.id
_entity.type
_entity.pdbx_description
1 polymer ?
#
loop_
_entity_poly.entity_id
_entity_poly.type
_entity_poly.pdbx_seq_one_letter_code
_entity_poly.pdbx_strand_id
1 'polypeptide(L)'
;MLALFCVIPLAGCGIGTGATVAANVVTLTTIHRTVPDAVVSLISGRNCSMVRLDEQKSYCVPKYVPPPPPPYCTQTLGDPECWADPEKLPDHAPQIAEGPYKLTTPAQIASAEGRWP
;
A
#
# COMPACT_ATOMS: atom_id res chain seq x y z
N MET A 1 -20.19 -21.93 -23.57
CA MET A 1 -20.87 -20.91 -22.75
C MET A 1 -21.74 -21.53 -21.64
N LEU A 2 -21.37 -22.66 -21.00
CA LEU A 2 -22.08 -23.15 -19.79
C LEU A 2 -21.34 -24.23 -18.96
N ALA A 3 -20.02 -24.42 -19.15
CA ALA A 3 -19.28 -25.51 -18.48
C ALA A 3 -18.22 -25.04 -17.47
N LEU A 4 -17.84 -23.76 -17.47
CA LEU A 4 -16.77 -23.22 -16.62
C LEU A 4 -17.29 -22.51 -15.35
N PHE A 5 -18.61 -22.40 -15.19
CA PHE A 5 -19.24 -21.73 -14.04
C PHE A 5 -19.67 -22.70 -12.93
N CYS A 6 -19.51 -24.02 -13.15
CA CYS A 6 -20.02 -25.05 -12.24
C CYS A 6 -19.02 -25.50 -11.16
N VAL A 7 -17.81 -24.92 -11.12
CA VAL A 7 -16.77 -25.30 -10.13
C VAL A 7 -16.78 -24.39 -8.89
N ILE A 8 -17.69 -23.41 -8.80
CA ILE A 8 -17.69 -22.37 -7.74
C ILE A 8 -18.94 -22.40 -6.82
N PRO A 9 -19.58 -23.55 -6.55
CA PRO A 9 -20.11 -23.67 -5.18
C PRO A 9 -20.08 -25.11 -4.66
N LEU A 10 -18.88 -25.62 -4.31
CA LEU A 10 -18.77 -26.76 -3.40
C LEU A 10 -17.97 -26.44 -2.12
N ALA A 11 -17.82 -25.15 -1.76
CA ALA A 11 -17.25 -24.74 -0.47
C ALA A 11 -18.33 -24.61 0.64
N GLY A 12 -19.40 -25.40 0.56
CA GLY A 12 -20.55 -25.26 1.44
C GLY A 12 -21.31 -26.55 1.67
N CYS A 13 -20.66 -27.60 2.21
CA CYS A 13 -21.32 -28.50 3.15
C CYS A 13 -20.33 -29.49 3.81
N GLY A 14 -20.15 -29.37 5.13
CA GLY A 14 -20.27 -30.55 5.99
C GLY A 14 -19.03 -31.17 6.66
N ILE A 15 -17.79 -31.11 6.13
CA ILE A 15 -16.67 -31.90 6.72
C ILE A 15 -15.36 -31.10 6.91
N GLY A 16 -15.33 -29.79 6.59
CA GLY A 16 -14.09 -28.99 6.61
C GLY A 16 -14.14 -27.67 7.40
N THR A 17 -15.24 -27.39 8.11
CA THR A 17 -15.45 -26.08 8.76
C THR A 17 -14.47 -25.83 9.89
N GLY A 18 -14.17 -26.82 10.74
CA GLY A 18 -13.18 -26.66 11.82
C GLY A 18 -11.77 -26.41 11.31
N ALA A 19 -11.31 -27.17 10.31
CA ALA A 19 -9.95 -27.04 9.76
C ALA A 19 -9.76 -25.74 8.98
N THR A 20 -10.75 -25.32 8.18
CA THR A 20 -10.68 -24.05 7.43
C THR A 20 -10.81 -22.84 8.35
N VAL A 21 -11.66 -22.90 9.38
CA VAL A 21 -11.72 -21.86 10.41
C VAL A 21 -10.42 -21.81 11.21
N ALA A 22 -9.87 -22.95 11.65
CA ALA A 22 -8.58 -22.98 12.36
C ALA A 22 -7.44 -22.44 11.50
N ALA A 23 -7.37 -22.83 10.22
CA ALA A 23 -6.38 -22.31 9.28
C ALA A 23 -6.52 -20.79 9.07
N ASN A 24 -7.76 -20.28 8.95
CA ASN A 24 -8.02 -18.86 8.86
C ASN A 24 -7.61 -18.13 10.15
N VAL A 25 -7.88 -18.68 11.34
CA VAL A 25 -7.48 -18.09 12.62
C VAL A 25 -5.95 -18.05 12.74
N VAL A 26 -5.26 -19.14 12.40
CA VAL A 26 -3.79 -19.22 12.44
C VAL A 26 -3.16 -18.24 11.45
N THR A 27 -3.69 -18.15 10.23
CA THR A 27 -3.18 -17.18 9.24
C THR A 27 -3.49 -15.74 9.65
N LEU A 28 -4.65 -15.48 10.26
CA LEU A 28 -4.99 -14.16 10.80
C LEU A 28 -4.06 -13.74 11.93
N THR A 29 -3.62 -14.65 12.80
CA THR A 29 -2.69 -14.30 13.89
C THR A 29 -1.23 -14.21 13.44
N THR A 30 -0.85 -14.93 12.38
CA THR A 30 0.54 -14.97 11.90
C THR A 30 0.84 -13.92 10.82
N ILE A 31 -0.07 -13.76 9.85
CA ILE A 31 0.10 -12.86 8.69
C ILE A 31 -0.99 -11.79 8.60
N HIS A 32 -1.87 -11.67 9.59
CA HIS A 32 -2.99 -10.71 9.62
C HIS A 32 -3.92 -10.83 8.40
N ARG A 33 -4.04 -12.03 7.81
CA ARG A 33 -4.86 -12.32 6.64
C ARG A 33 -5.48 -13.70 6.74
N THR A 34 -6.64 -13.89 6.12
CA THR A 34 -7.23 -15.22 5.97
C THR A 34 -6.54 -16.00 4.83
N VAL A 35 -6.72 -17.32 4.78
CA VAL A 35 -6.22 -18.16 3.67
C VAL A 35 -6.69 -17.66 2.29
N PRO A 36 -7.98 -17.35 2.04
CA PRO A 36 -8.41 -16.82 0.74
C PRO A 36 -7.78 -15.45 0.42
N ASP A 37 -7.58 -14.59 1.41
CA ASP A 37 -6.92 -13.29 1.21
C ASP A 37 -5.46 -13.43 0.79
N ALA A 38 -4.75 -14.42 1.35
CA ALA A 38 -3.38 -14.72 0.97
C ALA A 38 -3.30 -15.21 -0.49
N VAL A 39 -4.25 -16.06 -0.92
CA VAL A 39 -4.33 -16.52 -2.32
C VAL A 39 -4.61 -15.36 -3.27
N VAL A 40 -5.59 -14.51 -2.96
CA VAL A 40 -5.91 -13.33 -3.78
C VAL A 40 -4.74 -12.36 -3.83
N SER A 41 -4.05 -12.15 -2.70
CA SER A 41 -2.88 -11.29 -2.64
C SER A 41 -1.71 -11.83 -3.48
N LEU A 42 -1.51 -13.16 -3.45
CA LEU A 42 -0.48 -13.84 -4.25
C LEU A 42 -0.73 -13.70 -5.75
N ILE A 43 -1.98 -13.94 -6.19
CA ILE A 43 -2.35 -13.90 -7.61
C ILE A 43 -2.38 -12.47 -8.13
N SER A 44 -2.90 -11.52 -7.34
CA SER A 44 -3.01 -10.12 -7.77
C SER A 44 -1.72 -9.31 -7.58
N GLY A 45 -0.78 -9.82 -6.78
CA GLY A 45 0.42 -9.08 -6.36
C GLY A 45 0.10 -7.84 -5.50
N ARG A 46 -1.13 -7.71 -5.00
CA ARG A 46 -1.57 -6.59 -4.16
C ARG A 46 -1.84 -7.09 -2.75
N ASN A 47 -1.63 -6.23 -1.77
CA ASN A 47 -2.02 -6.53 -0.41
C ASN A 47 -3.54 -6.37 -0.25
N CYS A 48 -4.27 -7.49 -0.21
CA CYS A 48 -5.72 -7.52 -0.02
C CYS A 48 -6.08 -8.32 1.25
N SER A 49 -7.05 -7.84 2.03
CA SER A 49 -7.52 -8.56 3.22
C SER A 49 -8.95 -8.20 3.62
N MET A 50 -9.68 -9.19 4.15
CA MET A 50 -11.01 -9.01 4.74
C MET A 50 -10.96 -8.16 6.02
N VAL A 51 -9.88 -8.23 6.79
CA VAL A 51 -9.70 -7.41 8.00
C VAL A 51 -9.78 -5.91 7.68
N ARG A 52 -9.20 -5.48 6.55
CA ARG A 52 -9.34 -4.08 6.11
C ARG A 52 -10.77 -3.69 5.81
N LEU A 53 -11.54 -4.62 5.25
CA LEU A 53 -12.94 -4.38 4.94
C LEU A 53 -13.78 -4.23 6.23
N ASP A 54 -13.46 -5.01 7.26
CA ASP A 54 -14.03 -4.86 8.61
C ASP A 54 -13.70 -3.50 9.25
N GLU A 55 -12.46 -3.02 9.04
CA GLU A 55 -12.02 -1.67 9.42
C GLU A 55 -12.59 -0.53 8.54
N GLN A 56 -13.62 -0.80 7.72
CA GLN A 56 -14.22 0.15 6.77
C GLN A 56 -13.25 0.71 5.72
N LYS A 57 -12.17 -0.01 5.42
CA LYS A 57 -11.20 0.35 4.37
C LYS A 57 -11.50 -0.44 3.09
N SER A 58 -10.83 -0.05 2.00
CA SER A 58 -10.83 -0.83 0.76
C SER A 58 -10.22 -2.23 0.97
N TYR A 59 -10.82 -3.24 0.34
CA TYR A 59 -10.37 -4.63 0.41
C TYR A 59 -8.88 -4.79 0.07
N CYS A 60 -8.43 -4.17 -1.02
CA CYS A 60 -7.01 -4.07 -1.36
C CYS A 60 -6.44 -2.71 -0.91
N VAL A 61 -5.17 -2.70 -0.51
CA VAL A 61 -4.42 -1.48 -0.23
C VAL A 61 -4.41 -0.60 -1.49
N PRO A 62 -4.77 0.70 -1.38
CA PRO A 62 -4.70 1.62 -2.49
C PRO A 62 -3.27 1.74 -3.02
N LYS A 63 -3.11 1.96 -4.33
CA LYS A 63 -1.79 2.26 -4.89
C LYS A 63 -1.28 3.55 -4.27
N TYR A 64 -0.01 3.56 -3.88
CA TYR A 64 0.65 4.77 -3.42
C TYR A 64 0.67 5.81 -4.53
N VAL A 65 0.18 7.00 -4.19
CA VAL A 65 0.29 8.20 -5.03
C VAL A 65 1.25 9.13 -4.30
N PRO A 66 2.43 9.46 -4.89
CA PRO A 66 3.36 10.35 -4.24
C PRO A 66 2.72 11.73 -4.04
N PRO A 67 2.96 12.37 -2.88
CA PRO A 67 2.49 13.74 -2.68
C PRO A 67 3.14 14.67 -3.71
N PRO A 68 2.52 15.83 -4.00
CA PRO A 68 3.16 16.85 -4.80
C PRO A 68 4.50 17.27 -4.14
N PRO A 69 5.51 17.62 -4.94
CA PRO A 69 6.80 18.05 -4.41
C PRO A 69 6.59 19.29 -3.52
N PRO A 70 7.25 19.37 -2.36
CA PRO A 70 7.16 20.56 -1.52
C PRO A 70 7.80 21.76 -2.24
N PRO A 71 7.40 22.99 -1.87
CA PRO A 71 7.99 24.19 -2.44
C PRO A 71 9.48 24.30 -2.08
N TYR A 72 10.26 24.92 -2.97
CA TYR A 72 11.69 25.16 -2.74
C TYR A 72 11.86 26.36 -1.80
N CYS A 73 12.19 26.11 -0.53
CA CYS A 73 12.33 27.17 0.46
C CYS A 73 13.79 27.41 0.82
N THR A 74 14.22 28.66 0.81
CA THR A 74 15.59 29.10 1.11
C THR A 74 15.66 29.84 2.44
N GLN A 75 16.77 29.70 3.14
CA GLN A 75 16.99 30.43 4.39
C GLN A 75 17.27 31.90 4.09
N THR A 76 16.47 32.80 4.65
CA THR A 76 16.76 34.24 4.67
C THR A 76 17.25 34.67 6.06
N LEU A 77 17.59 35.94 6.22
CA LEU A 77 17.97 36.51 7.52
C LEU A 77 16.79 36.55 8.52
N GLY A 78 15.56 36.45 8.03
CA GLY A 78 14.33 36.37 8.82
C GLY A 78 13.62 35.03 8.59
N ASP A 79 12.35 35.11 8.18
CA ASP A 79 11.55 33.92 7.88
C ASP A 79 11.99 33.25 6.56
N PRO A 80 11.82 31.92 6.44
CA PRO A 80 12.14 31.20 5.21
C PRO A 80 11.26 31.68 4.05
N GLU A 81 11.88 31.91 2.89
CA GLU A 81 11.17 32.32 1.68
C GLU A 81 11.02 31.13 0.73
N CYS A 82 9.79 30.85 0.30
CA CYS A 82 9.46 29.70 -0.53
C CYS A 82 9.15 30.13 -1.97
N TRP A 83 9.83 29.48 -2.91
CA TRP A 83 9.79 29.80 -4.32
C TRP A 83 8.96 28.77 -5.08
N ALA A 84 8.09 29.25 -5.98
CA ALA A 84 7.35 28.40 -6.90
C ALA A 84 8.25 27.86 -8.03
N ASP A 85 9.29 28.61 -8.38
CA ASP A 85 10.20 28.32 -9.48
C ASP A 85 11.64 28.59 -9.05
N PRO A 86 12.41 27.54 -8.69
CA PRO A 86 13.77 27.69 -8.17
C PRO A 86 14.78 28.18 -9.23
N GLU A 87 14.45 28.11 -10.52
CA GLU A 87 15.34 28.62 -11.58
C GLU A 87 15.39 30.15 -11.62
N LYS A 88 14.38 30.82 -11.05
CA LYS A 88 14.30 32.29 -10.98
C LYS A 88 14.97 32.86 -9.74
N LEU A 89 15.57 32.03 -8.91
CA LEU A 89 16.24 32.43 -7.69
C LEU A 89 17.58 33.12 -8.04
N PRO A 90 17.77 34.41 -7.72
CA PRO A 90 18.92 35.17 -8.22
C PRO A 90 20.28 34.60 -7.80
N ASP A 91 20.39 34.07 -6.58
CA ASP A 91 21.66 33.54 -6.03
C ASP A 91 21.71 32.02 -5.94
N HIS A 92 20.66 31.31 -6.40
CA HIS A 92 20.51 29.86 -6.24
C HIS A 92 20.85 29.35 -4.81
N ALA A 93 20.44 30.10 -3.79
CA ALA A 93 20.66 29.76 -2.39
C ALA A 93 20.13 28.36 -2.07
N PRO A 94 20.82 27.58 -1.23
CA PRO A 94 20.43 26.21 -0.94
C PRO A 94 19.08 26.14 -0.23
N GLN A 95 18.33 25.09 -0.54
CA GLN A 95 17.09 24.77 0.15
C GLN A 95 17.32 24.42 1.63
N ILE A 96 16.36 24.77 2.47
CA ILE A 96 16.33 24.40 3.89
C ILE A 96 15.97 22.92 4.06
N ALA A 97 15.15 22.37 3.16
CA ALA A 97 14.72 20.99 3.26
C ALA A 97 15.89 20.03 3.01
N GLU A 98 16.25 19.28 4.05
CA GLU A 98 17.36 18.30 4.05
C GLU A 98 16.90 16.88 3.66
N GLY A 99 15.59 16.67 3.49
CA GLY A 99 14.99 15.37 3.18
C GLY A 99 14.84 15.09 1.68
N PRO A 100 14.80 13.81 1.27
CA PRO A 100 14.51 13.45 -0.10
C PRO A 100 13.03 13.71 -0.43
N TYR A 101 12.79 14.42 -1.54
CA TYR A 101 11.43 14.74 -2.03
C TYR A 101 10.72 13.56 -2.70
N LYS A 102 11.46 12.49 -2.98
CA LYS A 102 10.99 11.28 -3.62
C LYS A 102 11.60 10.09 -2.91
N LEU A 103 10.92 8.96 -2.96
CA LEU A 103 11.49 7.69 -2.52
C LEU A 103 12.69 7.38 -3.42
N THR A 104 13.88 7.30 -2.82
CA THR A 104 15.15 7.14 -3.56
C THR A 104 15.63 5.70 -3.56
N THR A 105 15.27 4.93 -2.54
CA THR A 105 15.72 3.54 -2.40
C THR A 105 14.67 2.55 -2.91
N PRO A 106 15.09 1.41 -3.50
CA PRO A 106 14.17 0.34 -3.89
C PRO A 106 13.30 -0.17 -2.74
N ALA A 107 13.85 -0.21 -1.52
CA ALA A 107 13.13 -0.65 -0.34
C ALA A 107 11.99 0.31 0.05
N GLN A 108 12.22 1.63 -0.04
CA GLN A 108 11.20 2.65 0.19
C GLN A 108 10.07 2.55 -0.84
N ILE A 109 10.43 2.39 -2.11
CA ILE A 109 9.46 2.24 -3.21
C ILE A 109 8.62 0.98 -2.99
N ALA A 110 9.24 -0.16 -2.70
CA ALA A 110 8.53 -1.42 -2.45
C ALA A 110 7.57 -1.32 -1.25
N SER A 111 8.00 -0.66 -0.18
CA SER A 111 7.17 -0.42 1.02
C SER A 111 5.97 0.48 0.69
N ALA A 112 6.18 1.51 -0.11
CA ALA A 112 5.12 2.42 -0.54
C ALA A 112 4.12 1.71 -1.48
N GLU A 113 4.61 0.88 -2.40
CA GLU A 113 3.76 0.10 -3.31
C GLU A 113 2.86 -0.91 -2.59
N GLY A 114 3.18 -1.27 -1.35
CA GLY A 114 2.37 -2.20 -0.55
C GLY A 114 2.22 -3.56 -1.23
N ARG A 115 3.23 -3.98 -2.00
CA ARG A 115 3.27 -5.27 -2.69
C ARG A 115 3.39 -6.39 -1.65
N TRP A 116 2.71 -7.51 -1.91
CA TRP A 116 2.75 -8.70 -1.08
C TRP A 116 3.50 -9.83 -1.81
N PRO A 117 4.26 -10.72 -1.13
CA PRO A 117 4.41 -10.90 0.31
C PRO A 117 5.03 -9.71 1.05
#